data_AF-A0A9E1ED54-F1
#
_entry.id   AF-A0A9E1ED54-F1
#
_cell.length_a   1.000
_cell.length_b   1.000
_cell.length_c   1.000
_cell.angle_alpha   90.00
_cell.angle_beta   90.00
_cell.angle_gamma   90.00
#
_symmetry.space_group_name_H-M   'P 1'
#
loop_
_entity.id
_entity.type
_entity.pdbx_description
1 polymer ?
#
loop_
_entity_poly.entity_id
_entity_poly.type
_entity_poly.pdbx_seq_one_letter_code
_entity_poly.pdbx_strand_id
1 'polypeptide(L)'
;MSCILEQCYNQFIEEFPESWLPNGSEDESVFFNKNVQVESFFETCFILLSKSIICGEYINVHNFIDVLNRFLDKTAAAVEYAPPLLSESGSEKVDRLLSRYRDLNYSIYNALKHYNYFVTVSKNKFNTEENRYKYGFYKLKNIKSTDKILKLFSDITIPLCLFDYRFPIGEDEFHKLLLSRNRLMEYIGEGSSERRAILSILLHKCHFIIRKIKNAPLYINSESNIVCINPAELDVGYYDEFVIEECSSEEKANELWNDINSINPKLKSFVLLMKYYKQNLSVKSDIAKMDFVLRKYSAIYQIKRDSQGFINPSSSIEEYDKFSLNSILNFLHNCRFSFYTQKCEPNLKQIKEELRHIENIQARTGVKNFHPYEKAIEAIIKCIEFHIGKDDFDDRLIEDKLEELDRVILLYEEAYEWSRSHQFFPFQLPFGESMYSAGDELIMLFVPSAYAKYINYDTLKERLEQFNRTKEYLRFRCDLSIERKEITQIKDDIKTSDKKAYDLIAIFTATITFLFGIVNIFINNTTLNLYQLIANTIGLGVLLLLFASSYLFISPLLIQRMNLQKYIFTRRFLFGLILVALYFMLTFFLYKNSQSVMINANTIQDVVKDTLNNDNEEPKVEIQQFKALK
;
A
#
# COMPACT_ATOMS: atom_id res chain seq x y z
N MET A 1 33.57 29.13 5.80
CA MET A 1 34.29 28.23 4.86
C MET A 1 34.63 29.07 3.64
N SER A 2 35.90 29.10 3.21
CA SER A 2 36.27 29.80 1.97
C SER A 2 35.53 29.15 0.80
N CYS A 3 35.02 29.94 -0.14
CA CYS A 3 34.33 29.41 -1.31
C CYS A 3 35.33 28.65 -2.20
N ILE A 4 35.15 27.33 -2.39
CA ILE A 4 36.05 26.44 -3.14
C ILE A 4 35.96 26.76 -4.64
N LEU A 5 34.75 27.01 -5.14
CA LEU A 5 34.58 27.49 -6.51
C LEU A 5 35.29 28.84 -6.74
N GLU A 6 35.23 29.76 -5.78
CA GLU A 6 35.92 31.05 -5.87
C GLU A 6 37.44 30.90 -5.78
N GLN A 7 37.95 29.95 -4.99
CA GLN A 7 39.37 29.58 -5.01
C GLN A 7 39.79 29.11 -6.40
N CYS A 8 39.02 28.22 -7.03
CA CYS A 8 39.31 27.74 -8.38
C CYS A 8 39.29 28.88 -9.41
N TYR A 9 38.34 29.81 -9.29
CA TYR A 9 38.24 30.98 -10.16
C TYR A 9 39.42 31.95 -9.99
N ASN A 10 39.79 32.25 -8.74
CA ASN A 10 40.91 33.14 -8.44
C ASN A 10 42.24 32.54 -8.92
N GLN A 11 42.45 31.23 -8.70
CA GLN A 11 43.63 30.53 -9.19
C GLN A 11 43.70 30.53 -10.73
N PHE A 12 42.56 30.40 -11.43
CA PHE A 12 42.52 30.54 -12.89
C PHE A 12 42.98 31.93 -13.34
N ILE A 13 42.52 32.99 -12.69
CA ILE A 13 42.90 34.37 -13.04
C ILE A 13 44.40 34.61 -12.78
N GLU A 14 44.91 34.10 -11.66
CA GLU A 14 46.31 34.26 -11.27
C GLU A 14 47.25 33.49 -12.20
N GLU A 15 46.91 32.25 -12.56
CA GLU A 15 47.74 31.41 -13.41
C GLU A 15 47.69 31.80 -14.89
N PHE A 16 46.55 32.34 -15.36
CA PHE A 16 46.33 32.69 -16.77
C PHE A 16 45.90 34.16 -16.96
N PRO A 17 46.76 35.13 -16.63
CA PRO A 17 46.50 36.54 -16.91
C PRO A 17 46.46 36.82 -18.42
N GLU A 18 45.94 37.98 -18.83
CA GLU A 18 45.85 38.36 -20.25
C GLU A 18 47.22 38.37 -20.96
N SER A 19 48.30 38.60 -20.22
CA SER A 19 49.68 38.57 -20.69
C SER A 19 50.34 37.18 -20.62
N TRP A 20 49.58 36.10 -20.40
CA TRP A 20 50.13 34.76 -20.21
C TRP A 20 50.71 34.14 -21.49
N LEU A 21 50.22 34.50 -22.67
CA LEU A 21 50.71 33.92 -23.92
C LEU A 21 52.15 34.40 -24.23
N PRO A 22 53.09 33.49 -24.55
CA PRO A 22 54.48 33.83 -24.84
C PRO A 22 54.62 34.52 -26.20
N ASN A 23 55.67 35.31 -26.35
CA ASN A 23 56.09 35.83 -27.66
C ASN A 23 56.73 34.71 -28.49
N GLY A 24 56.53 34.71 -29.81
CA GLY A 24 56.98 33.64 -30.71
C GLY A 24 58.50 33.38 -30.77
N SER A 25 59.31 34.23 -30.15
CA SER A 25 60.77 34.16 -30.09
C SER A 25 61.33 33.58 -28.78
N GLU A 26 60.48 33.07 -27.88
CA GLU A 26 60.90 32.52 -26.58
C GLU A 26 61.49 31.10 -26.68
N ASP A 27 62.25 30.70 -25.65
CA ASP A 27 62.90 29.38 -25.56
C ASP A 27 61.88 28.23 -25.43
N GLU A 28 62.24 27.04 -25.93
CA GLU A 28 61.39 25.84 -25.87
C GLU A 28 61.00 25.43 -24.45
N SER A 29 61.87 25.68 -23.48
CA SER A 29 61.61 25.43 -22.06
C SER A 29 60.42 26.24 -21.54
N VAL A 30 60.20 27.46 -22.07
CA VAL A 30 59.06 28.31 -21.68
C VAL A 30 57.75 27.73 -22.20
N PHE A 31 57.72 27.29 -23.46
CA PHE A 31 56.56 26.61 -24.05
C PHE A 31 56.26 25.30 -23.33
N PHE A 32 57.28 24.53 -22.95
CA PHE A 32 57.11 23.30 -22.17
C PHE A 32 56.48 23.60 -20.80
N ASN A 33 57.02 24.57 -20.05
CA ASN A 33 56.50 24.95 -18.73
C ASN A 33 55.04 25.43 -18.80
N LYS A 34 54.69 26.25 -19.81
CA LYS A 34 53.29 26.70 -20.02
C LYS A 34 52.35 25.55 -20.37
N ASN A 35 52.80 24.55 -21.14
CA ASN A 35 51.99 23.36 -21.39
C ASN A 35 51.78 22.53 -20.12
N VAL A 36 52.82 22.35 -19.29
CA VAL A 36 52.71 21.67 -17.99
C VAL A 36 51.73 22.42 -17.09
N GLN A 37 51.76 23.75 -17.09
CA GLN A 37 50.81 24.58 -16.33
C GLN A 37 49.36 24.35 -16.76
N VAL A 38 49.09 24.25 -18.07
CA VAL A 38 47.75 23.90 -18.59
C VAL A 38 47.32 22.51 -18.13
N GLU A 39 48.22 21.52 -18.20
CA GLU A 39 47.93 20.15 -17.74
C GLU A 39 47.65 20.08 -16.23
N SER A 40 48.45 20.75 -15.40
CA SER A 40 48.22 20.79 -13.95
C SER A 40 46.92 21.50 -13.60
N PHE A 41 46.49 22.46 -14.40
CA PHE A 41 45.25 23.19 -14.15
C PHE A 41 43.99 22.37 -14.46
N PHE A 42 44.03 21.44 -15.43
CA PHE A 42 42.94 20.46 -15.62
C PHE A 42 42.70 19.64 -14.36
N GLU A 43 43.79 19.15 -13.76
CA GLU A 43 43.72 18.36 -12.52
C GLU A 43 43.24 19.22 -11.33
N THR A 44 43.75 20.45 -11.21
CA THR A 44 43.29 21.41 -10.20
C THR A 44 41.80 21.68 -10.30
N CYS A 45 41.29 21.96 -11.50
CA CYS A 45 39.87 22.15 -11.75
C CYS A 45 39.06 20.91 -11.38
N PHE A 46 39.50 19.72 -11.79
CA PHE A 46 38.83 18.47 -11.43
C PHE A 46 38.71 18.31 -9.91
N ILE A 47 39.80 18.54 -9.16
CA ILE A 47 39.84 18.41 -7.71
C ILE A 47 38.90 19.43 -7.05
N LEU A 48 39.05 20.73 -7.36
CA LEU A 48 38.31 21.79 -6.69
C LEU A 48 36.81 21.75 -7.02
N LEU A 49 36.44 21.54 -8.28
CA LEU A 49 35.03 21.41 -8.68
C LEU A 49 34.38 20.17 -8.05
N SER A 50 35.11 19.05 -7.97
CA SER A 50 34.60 17.83 -7.31
C SER A 50 34.44 18.04 -5.81
N LYS A 51 35.39 18.69 -5.13
CA LYS A 51 35.26 19.04 -3.70
C LYS A 51 34.04 19.94 -3.46
N SER A 52 33.89 20.99 -4.27
CA SER A 52 32.77 21.95 -4.24
C SER A 52 31.39 21.26 -4.32
N ILE A 53 31.21 20.32 -5.26
CA ILE A 53 29.92 19.64 -5.39
C ILE A 53 29.68 18.60 -4.29
N ILE A 54 30.71 17.84 -3.91
CA ILE A 54 30.61 16.80 -2.88
C ILE A 54 30.27 17.39 -1.51
N CYS A 55 30.78 18.59 -1.18
CA CYS A 55 30.53 19.24 0.10
C CYS A 55 29.24 20.07 0.16
N GLY A 56 28.45 20.11 -0.91
CA GLY A 56 27.20 20.87 -0.92
C GLY A 56 27.37 22.39 -1.03
N GLU A 57 28.49 22.88 -1.57
CA GLU A 57 28.81 24.32 -1.62
C GLU A 57 27.69 25.16 -2.25
N TYR A 58 27.06 24.62 -3.30
CA TYR A 58 25.96 25.23 -4.05
C TYR A 58 24.68 25.48 -3.22
N ILE A 59 24.57 24.88 -2.04
CA ILE A 59 23.50 25.14 -1.07
C ILE A 59 24.00 26.12 0.00
N ASN A 60 25.20 25.87 0.55
CA ASN A 60 25.68 26.55 1.75
C ASN A 60 26.27 27.95 1.52
N VAL A 61 26.68 28.28 0.29
CA VAL A 61 27.36 29.54 -0.02
C VAL A 61 26.43 30.53 -0.75
N HIS A 62 26.19 31.69 -0.15
CA HIS A 62 25.23 32.68 -0.65
C HIS A 62 25.57 33.24 -2.04
N ASN A 63 26.85 33.53 -2.32
CA ASN A 63 27.30 34.11 -3.59
C ASN A 63 27.73 33.05 -4.63
N PHE A 64 27.40 31.77 -4.41
CA PHE A 64 27.87 30.68 -5.28
C PHE A 64 27.48 30.88 -6.76
N ILE A 65 26.22 31.26 -7.01
CA ILE A 65 25.71 31.48 -8.38
C ILE A 65 26.44 32.64 -9.06
N ASP A 66 26.75 33.70 -8.33
CA ASP A 66 27.46 34.86 -8.87
C ASP A 66 28.90 34.48 -9.24
N VAL A 67 29.59 33.72 -8.39
CA VAL A 67 30.93 33.19 -8.70
C VAL A 67 30.88 32.28 -9.93
N LEU A 68 29.92 31.36 -9.99
CA LEU A 68 29.73 30.44 -11.12
C LEU A 68 29.53 31.20 -12.44
N ASN A 69 28.68 32.23 -12.44
CA ASN A 69 28.41 33.05 -13.62
C ASN A 69 29.64 33.85 -14.04
N ARG A 70 30.37 34.48 -13.10
CA ARG A 70 31.63 35.18 -13.40
C ARG A 70 32.66 34.25 -14.04
N PHE A 71 32.75 33.01 -13.57
CA PHE A 71 33.70 32.04 -14.11
C PHE A 71 33.26 31.56 -15.52
N LEU A 72 31.97 31.32 -15.72
CA LEU A 72 31.40 31.03 -17.04
C LEU A 72 31.67 32.16 -18.04
N ASP A 73 31.46 33.42 -17.65
CA ASP A 73 31.67 34.57 -18.52
C ASP A 73 33.16 34.74 -18.87
N LYS A 74 34.06 34.57 -17.89
CA LYS A 74 35.51 34.68 -18.13
C LYS A 74 36.01 33.61 -19.10
N THR A 75 35.60 32.37 -18.92
CA THR A 75 35.98 31.25 -19.81
C THR A 75 35.30 31.34 -21.18
N ALA A 76 34.08 31.90 -21.26
CA ALA A 76 33.43 32.18 -22.53
C ALA A 76 34.16 33.27 -23.33
N ALA A 77 34.55 34.36 -22.68
CA ALA A 77 35.31 35.45 -23.29
C ALA A 77 36.69 34.98 -23.76
N ALA A 78 37.42 34.20 -22.96
CA ALA A 78 38.73 33.66 -23.32
C ALA A 78 38.68 32.71 -24.55
N VAL A 79 37.53 32.06 -24.77
CA VAL A 79 37.27 31.24 -25.96
C VAL A 79 37.05 32.09 -27.22
N GLU A 80 36.33 33.19 -27.08
CA GLU A 80 35.93 34.05 -28.20
C GLU A 80 37.03 35.06 -28.58
N TYR A 81 37.92 35.37 -27.63
CA TYR A 81 39.06 36.24 -27.85
C TYR A 81 40.23 35.46 -28.50
N ALA A 82 40.44 35.68 -29.80
CA ALA A 82 41.71 35.39 -30.46
C ALA A 82 42.48 36.71 -30.57
N PRO A 83 43.64 36.88 -29.91
CA PRO A 83 44.47 38.05 -30.15
C PRO A 83 44.80 38.14 -31.65
N PRO A 84 44.48 39.25 -32.35
CA PRO A 84 44.77 39.40 -33.78
C PRO A 84 46.27 39.33 -34.09
N LEU A 85 47.13 39.60 -33.10
CA LEU A 85 48.58 39.73 -33.27
C LEU A 85 49.36 38.40 -33.31
N LEU A 86 48.74 37.24 -33.00
CA LEU A 86 49.47 35.96 -32.95
C LEU A 86 49.35 35.13 -34.24
N SER A 87 48.31 35.37 -35.07
CA SER A 87 48.18 34.70 -36.36
C SER A 87 49.19 35.17 -37.41
N GLU A 88 49.85 36.31 -37.18
CA GLU A 88 50.85 36.86 -38.10
C GLU A 88 52.28 36.38 -37.82
N SER A 89 52.54 35.69 -36.70
CA SER A 89 53.91 35.25 -36.33
C SER A 89 54.35 33.90 -36.93
N GLY A 90 53.44 33.13 -37.53
CA GLY A 90 53.75 31.87 -38.22
C GLY A 90 54.43 30.77 -37.38
N SER A 91 54.36 30.84 -36.04
CA SER A 91 55.03 29.88 -35.15
C SER A 91 54.09 28.74 -34.76
N GLU A 92 54.33 27.56 -35.33
CA GLU A 92 53.55 26.34 -35.04
C GLU A 92 53.50 26.02 -33.52
N LYS A 93 54.53 26.41 -32.76
CA LYS A 93 54.60 26.20 -31.31
C LYS A 93 53.59 27.07 -30.55
N VAL A 94 53.45 28.34 -30.97
CA VAL A 94 52.47 29.29 -30.40
C VAL A 94 51.06 28.82 -30.72
N ASP A 95 50.80 28.39 -31.96
CA ASP A 95 49.48 27.89 -32.38
C ASP A 95 49.07 26.63 -31.59
N ARG A 96 50.00 25.70 -31.35
CA ARG A 96 49.76 24.51 -30.51
C ARG A 96 49.43 24.88 -29.07
N LEU A 97 50.18 25.80 -28.45
CA LEU A 97 49.92 26.25 -27.07
C LEU A 97 48.58 27.00 -26.98
N LEU A 98 48.26 27.83 -27.97
CA LEU A 98 47.01 28.56 -28.04
C LEU A 98 45.80 27.63 -28.23
N SER A 99 45.95 26.56 -29.04
CA SER A 99 44.95 25.49 -29.14
C SER A 99 44.73 24.82 -27.77
N ARG A 100 45.81 24.46 -27.08
CA ARG A 100 45.76 23.83 -25.74
C ARG A 100 45.09 24.72 -24.70
N TYR A 101 45.38 26.02 -24.70
CA TYR A 101 44.74 26.99 -23.83
C TYR A 101 43.25 27.17 -24.15
N ARG A 102 42.88 27.17 -25.43
CA ARG A 102 41.47 27.14 -25.85
C ARG A 102 40.78 25.88 -25.34
N ASP A 103 41.40 24.71 -25.49
CA ASP A 103 40.87 23.43 -25.02
C ASP A 103 40.63 23.42 -23.49
N LEU A 104 41.54 24.03 -22.72
CA LEU A 104 41.35 24.27 -21.28
C LEU A 104 40.08 25.06 -21.00
N ASN A 105 39.95 26.24 -21.63
CA ASN A 105 38.79 27.11 -21.43
C ASN A 105 37.47 26.44 -21.85
N TYR A 106 37.47 25.70 -22.96
CA TYR A 106 36.30 24.94 -23.39
C TYR A 106 35.90 23.87 -22.37
N SER A 107 36.88 23.15 -21.83
CA SER A 107 36.63 22.08 -20.87
C SER A 107 36.13 22.63 -19.53
N ILE A 108 36.73 23.73 -19.04
CA ILE A 108 36.24 24.43 -17.84
C ILE A 108 34.82 24.95 -18.08
N TYR A 109 34.58 25.67 -19.18
CA TYR A 109 33.25 26.18 -19.50
C TYR A 109 32.20 25.05 -19.53
N ASN A 110 32.52 23.93 -20.18
CA ASN A 110 31.62 22.78 -20.26
C ASN A 110 31.39 22.15 -18.88
N ALA A 111 32.42 22.00 -18.05
CA ALA A 111 32.30 21.51 -16.68
C ALA A 111 31.40 22.42 -15.83
N LEU A 112 31.61 23.74 -15.89
CA LEU A 112 30.79 24.74 -15.19
C LEU A 112 29.34 24.74 -15.69
N LYS A 113 29.08 24.51 -16.98
CA LYS A 113 27.71 24.36 -17.50
C LYS A 113 27.01 23.12 -16.95
N HIS A 114 27.72 21.99 -16.84
CA HIS A 114 27.17 20.80 -16.18
C HIS A 114 26.91 21.07 -14.70
N TYR A 115 27.79 21.81 -14.02
CA TYR A 115 27.57 22.20 -12.63
C TYR A 115 26.34 23.12 -12.49
N ASN A 116 26.19 24.12 -13.36
CA ASN A 116 25.01 25.00 -13.36
C ASN A 116 23.70 24.20 -13.58
N TYR A 117 23.73 23.22 -14.49
CA TYR A 117 22.61 22.31 -14.71
C TYR A 117 22.30 21.49 -13.44
N PHE A 118 23.32 20.94 -12.79
CA PHE A 118 23.17 20.24 -11.52
C PHE A 118 22.55 21.12 -10.43
N VAL A 119 22.97 22.38 -10.31
CA VAL A 119 22.40 23.32 -9.33
C VAL A 119 20.92 23.61 -9.63
N THR A 120 20.56 23.73 -10.91
CA THR A 120 19.17 23.89 -11.32
C THR A 120 18.33 22.66 -10.93
N VAL A 121 18.83 21.45 -11.21
CA VAL A 121 18.13 20.20 -10.88
C VAL A 121 17.97 20.03 -9.36
N SER A 122 19.02 20.29 -8.60
CA SER A 122 18.97 20.19 -7.12
C SER A 122 18.01 21.21 -6.51
N LYS A 123 17.97 22.46 -6.98
CA LYS A 123 16.98 23.46 -6.52
C LYS A 123 15.54 23.06 -6.85
N ASN A 124 15.31 22.59 -8.07
CA ASN A 124 13.97 22.15 -8.50
C ASN A 124 13.46 20.94 -7.71
N LYS A 125 14.34 20.17 -7.06
CA LYS A 125 13.94 19.05 -6.19
C LYS A 125 13.05 19.50 -5.02
N PHE A 126 13.32 20.69 -4.50
CA PHE A 126 12.64 21.23 -3.32
C PHE A 126 11.36 21.99 -3.67
N ASN A 127 11.16 22.28 -4.96
CA ASN A 127 9.93 22.87 -5.43
C ASN A 127 8.85 21.79 -5.54
N THR A 128 7.77 21.95 -4.79
CA THR A 128 6.64 21.03 -4.79
C THR A 128 5.61 21.32 -5.89
N GLU A 129 5.75 22.45 -6.58
CA GLU A 129 4.94 22.78 -7.75
C GLU A 129 5.38 21.97 -8.98
N GLU A 130 4.45 21.74 -9.92
CA GLU A 130 4.77 21.03 -11.16
C GLU A 130 5.98 21.66 -11.86
N ASN A 131 7.01 20.86 -12.08
CA ASN A 131 8.18 21.25 -12.87
C ASN A 131 7.72 21.67 -14.27
N ARG A 132 7.62 22.98 -14.50
CA ARG A 132 7.26 23.56 -15.81
C ARG A 132 8.26 23.21 -16.90
N TYR A 133 9.48 22.83 -16.52
CA TYR A 133 10.57 22.48 -17.43
C TYR A 133 10.89 20.99 -17.36
N LYS A 134 10.28 20.20 -18.25
CA LYS A 134 10.58 18.76 -18.40
C LYS A 134 11.93 18.49 -19.08
N TYR A 135 12.45 19.47 -19.83
CA TYR A 135 13.69 19.35 -20.60
C TYR A 135 14.55 20.60 -20.41
N GLY A 136 15.78 20.42 -19.94
CA GLY A 136 16.79 21.47 -19.89
C GLY A 136 17.75 21.30 -21.06
N PHE A 137 17.82 22.29 -21.95
CA PHE A 137 18.80 22.32 -23.03
C PHE A 137 19.80 23.43 -22.75
N TYR A 138 21.09 23.09 -22.74
CA TYR A 138 22.17 24.07 -22.73
C TYR A 138 23.18 23.72 -23.80
N LYS A 139 23.69 24.75 -24.47
CA LYS A 139 24.64 24.60 -25.56
C LYS A 139 26.04 24.39 -24.98
N LEU A 140 26.57 23.18 -25.16
CA LEU A 140 27.98 22.89 -24.91
C LEU A 140 28.84 23.48 -26.04
N LYS A 141 30.04 23.93 -25.70
CA LYS A 141 31.02 24.33 -26.71
C LYS A 141 31.68 23.05 -27.23
N ASN A 142 31.38 22.70 -28.48
CA ASN A 142 31.71 21.41 -29.07
C ASN A 142 33.01 21.50 -29.86
N ILE A 143 34.14 21.28 -29.18
CA ILE A 143 35.43 21.03 -29.80
C ILE A 143 35.92 19.72 -29.24
N LYS A 144 36.64 18.95 -30.07
CA LYS A 144 37.29 17.68 -29.74
C LYS A 144 38.31 17.89 -28.62
N SER A 145 37.84 18.18 -27.40
CA SER A 145 38.68 18.40 -26.24
C SER A 145 39.49 17.14 -26.02
N THR A 146 40.81 17.32 -25.95
CA THR A 146 41.75 16.23 -25.63
C THR A 146 41.84 15.98 -24.12
N ASP A 147 41.12 16.75 -23.30
CA ASP A 147 41.12 16.61 -21.85
C ASP A 147 40.50 15.26 -21.43
N LYS A 148 41.29 14.52 -20.66
CA LYS A 148 40.90 13.24 -20.08
C LYS A 148 40.56 13.35 -18.59
N ILE A 149 41.00 14.41 -17.92
CA ILE A 149 40.94 14.54 -16.46
C ILE A 149 39.69 15.32 -16.05
N LEU A 150 39.54 16.58 -16.48
CA LEU A 150 38.41 17.41 -16.10
C LEU A 150 37.10 16.89 -16.71
N LYS A 151 37.16 16.17 -17.83
CA LYS A 151 36.03 15.43 -18.38
C LYS A 151 35.40 14.45 -17.37
N LEU A 152 36.18 13.85 -16.46
CA LEU A 152 35.66 12.98 -15.39
C LEU A 152 34.70 13.72 -14.44
N PHE A 153 34.84 15.04 -14.30
CA PHE A 153 33.88 15.84 -13.53
C PHE A 153 32.48 15.75 -14.17
N SER A 154 32.39 15.98 -15.48
CA SER A 154 31.11 15.95 -16.20
C SER A 154 30.57 14.53 -16.41
N ASP A 155 31.46 13.58 -16.71
CA ASP A 155 31.08 12.20 -17.07
C ASP A 155 30.82 11.30 -15.86
N ILE A 156 31.39 11.61 -14.69
CA ILE A 156 31.32 10.75 -13.49
C ILE A 156 30.83 11.54 -12.26
N THR A 157 31.51 12.63 -11.91
CA THR A 157 31.21 13.36 -10.66
C THR A 157 29.79 13.91 -10.64
N ILE A 158 29.40 14.64 -11.70
CA ILE A 158 28.05 15.20 -11.83
C ILE A 158 26.97 14.09 -11.80
N PRO A 159 27.03 13.02 -12.65
CA PRO A 159 26.08 11.92 -12.58
C PRO A 159 25.97 11.26 -11.21
N LEU A 160 27.09 10.99 -10.53
CA LEU A 160 27.06 10.37 -9.21
C LEU A 160 26.41 11.28 -8.17
N CYS A 161 26.72 12.58 -8.16
CA CYS A 161 26.09 13.53 -7.24
C CYS A 161 24.62 13.78 -7.58
N LEU A 162 24.20 13.67 -8.85
CA LEU A 162 22.78 13.71 -9.21
C LEU A 162 22.00 12.58 -8.56
N PHE A 163 22.62 11.42 -8.31
CA PHE A 163 21.96 10.32 -7.63
C PHE A 163 21.64 10.60 -6.16
N ASP A 164 22.23 11.63 -5.57
CA ASP A 164 21.84 12.11 -4.24
C ASP A 164 20.47 12.82 -4.25
N TYR A 165 19.94 13.18 -5.42
CA TYR A 165 18.65 13.85 -5.59
C TYR A 165 17.60 13.03 -6.33
N ARG A 166 18.01 11.98 -7.03
CA ARG A 166 17.15 11.05 -7.75
C ARG A 166 17.84 9.70 -7.84
N PHE A 167 17.28 8.62 -7.35
CA PHE A 167 17.92 7.32 -7.58
C PHE A 167 17.84 6.93 -9.07
N PRO A 168 18.77 6.09 -9.56
CA PRO A 168 18.68 5.53 -10.92
C PRO A 168 17.32 4.90 -11.18
N ILE A 169 16.67 5.25 -12.28
CA ILE A 169 15.38 4.68 -12.68
C ILE A 169 15.61 3.62 -13.76
N GLY A 170 15.19 2.39 -13.47
CA GLY A 170 15.27 1.28 -14.41
C GLY A 170 16.70 0.76 -14.63
N GLU A 171 16.82 -0.25 -15.48
CA GLU A 171 18.08 -0.96 -15.69
C GLU A 171 19.10 -0.14 -16.51
N ASP A 172 18.68 0.77 -17.39
CA ASP A 172 19.58 1.58 -18.21
C ASP A 172 20.41 2.58 -17.40
N GLU A 173 19.79 3.29 -16.45
CA GLU A 173 20.52 4.21 -15.57
C GLU A 173 21.40 3.45 -14.57
N PHE A 174 20.94 2.30 -14.10
CA PHE A 174 21.74 1.42 -13.26
C PHE A 174 22.97 0.89 -14.01
N HIS A 175 22.84 0.55 -15.30
CA HIS A 175 23.97 0.17 -16.13
C HIS A 175 25.01 1.31 -16.26
N LYS A 176 24.56 2.57 -16.42
CA LYS A 176 25.47 3.75 -16.44
C LYS A 176 26.22 3.93 -15.11
N LEU A 177 25.58 3.63 -13.98
CA LEU A 177 26.24 3.62 -12.67
C LEU A 177 27.36 2.58 -12.62
N LEU A 178 27.12 1.36 -13.13
CA LEU A 178 28.13 0.30 -13.20
C LEU A 178 29.30 0.67 -14.13
N LEU A 179 29.02 1.30 -15.28
CA LEU A 179 30.08 1.82 -16.17
C LEU A 179 30.93 2.89 -15.47
N SER A 180 30.30 3.76 -14.69
CA SER A 180 31.00 4.79 -13.90
C SER A 180 31.91 4.16 -12.84
N ARG A 181 31.45 3.08 -12.19
CA ARG A 181 32.26 2.30 -11.24
C ARG A 181 33.52 1.74 -11.89
N ASN A 182 33.39 1.06 -13.03
CA ASN A 182 34.53 0.43 -13.69
C ASN A 182 35.56 1.48 -14.15
N ARG A 183 35.08 2.60 -14.72
CA ARG A 183 35.94 3.74 -15.06
C ARG A 183 36.68 4.30 -13.84
N LEU A 184 36.00 4.46 -12.70
CA LEU A 184 36.65 4.93 -11.47
C LEU A 184 37.75 3.96 -11.00
N MET A 185 37.52 2.65 -11.11
CA MET A 185 38.54 1.65 -10.77
C MET A 185 39.76 1.71 -11.69
N GLU A 186 39.58 2.04 -12.98
CA GLU A 186 40.69 2.23 -13.92
C GLU A 186 41.54 3.47 -13.55
N TYR A 187 40.89 4.59 -13.21
CA TYR A 187 41.58 5.86 -12.98
C TYR A 187 42.12 6.08 -11.56
N ILE A 188 41.75 5.25 -10.57
CA ILE A 188 42.07 5.48 -9.15
C ILE A 188 43.58 5.50 -8.85
N GLY A 189 44.39 4.87 -9.70
CA GLY A 189 45.84 4.82 -9.57
C GLY A 189 46.59 6.03 -10.17
N GLU A 190 45.90 6.93 -10.87
CA GLU A 190 46.53 7.99 -11.65
C GLU A 190 46.50 9.37 -10.98
N GLY A 191 47.53 10.19 -11.25
CA GLY A 191 47.62 11.59 -10.85
C GLY A 191 48.09 11.84 -9.42
N SER A 192 47.88 13.06 -8.94
CA SER A 192 48.30 13.50 -7.59
C SER A 192 47.63 12.71 -6.46
N SER A 193 48.18 12.80 -5.25
CA SER A 193 47.54 12.26 -4.04
C SER A 193 46.13 12.82 -3.84
N GLU A 194 45.93 14.10 -4.10
CA GLU A 194 44.61 14.74 -3.98
C GLU A 194 43.62 14.24 -5.03
N ARG A 195 44.03 14.08 -6.29
CA ARG A 195 43.16 13.50 -7.33
C ARG A 195 42.74 12.08 -6.97
N ARG A 196 43.69 11.25 -6.51
CA ARG A 196 43.39 9.87 -6.07
C ARG A 196 42.43 9.83 -4.88
N ALA A 197 42.56 10.76 -3.93
CA ALA A 197 41.61 10.89 -2.81
C ALA A 197 40.19 11.22 -3.30
N ILE A 198 40.03 12.16 -4.23
CA ILE A 198 38.72 12.49 -4.82
C ILE A 198 38.14 11.31 -5.59
N LEU A 199 38.94 10.62 -6.40
CA LEU A 199 38.48 9.44 -7.14
C LEU A 199 38.05 8.30 -6.19
N SER A 200 38.75 8.11 -5.08
CA SER A 200 38.35 7.16 -4.03
C SER A 200 37.02 7.54 -3.39
N ILE A 201 36.80 8.83 -3.05
CA ILE A 201 35.51 9.32 -2.55
C ILE A 201 34.38 9.05 -3.56
N LEU A 202 34.61 9.28 -4.84
CA LEU A 202 33.61 9.03 -5.89
C LEU A 202 33.33 7.53 -6.06
N LEU A 203 34.36 6.68 -5.96
CA LEU A 203 34.19 5.22 -6.00
C LEU A 203 33.37 4.72 -4.80
N HIS A 204 33.70 5.19 -3.61
CA HIS A 204 32.95 4.89 -2.38
C HIS A 204 31.50 5.37 -2.46
N LYS A 205 31.25 6.57 -3.01
CA LYS A 205 29.89 7.07 -3.30
C LYS A 205 29.16 6.12 -4.27
N CYS A 206 29.83 5.69 -5.34
CA CYS A 206 29.24 4.76 -6.31
C CYS A 206 28.86 3.43 -5.65
N HIS A 207 29.74 2.88 -4.82
CA HIS A 207 29.46 1.67 -4.04
C HIS A 207 28.30 1.85 -3.06
N PHE A 208 28.27 2.99 -2.35
CA PHE A 208 27.18 3.36 -1.45
C PHE A 208 25.83 3.39 -2.17
N ILE A 209 25.76 4.02 -3.35
CA ILE A 209 24.54 4.06 -4.17
C ILE A 209 24.13 2.64 -4.62
N ILE A 210 25.06 1.82 -5.10
CA ILE A 210 24.78 0.43 -5.51
C ILE A 210 24.19 -0.38 -4.35
N ARG A 211 24.82 -0.31 -3.18
CA ARG A 211 24.37 -1.00 -1.95
C ARG A 211 22.97 -0.58 -1.51
N LYS A 212 22.56 0.65 -1.79
CA LYS A 212 21.21 1.15 -1.47
C LYS A 212 20.12 0.69 -2.44
N ILE A 213 20.47 0.38 -3.69
CA ILE A 213 19.50 0.03 -4.74
C ILE A 213 19.31 -1.49 -4.82
N LYS A 214 20.40 -2.25 -4.77
CA LYS A 214 20.38 -3.71 -4.93
C LYS A 214 20.90 -4.36 -3.65
N ASN A 215 20.15 -5.36 -3.17
CA ASN A 215 20.54 -6.16 -2.00
C ASN A 215 21.07 -7.55 -2.39
N ALA A 216 20.83 -7.99 -3.62
CA ALA A 216 21.21 -9.31 -4.11
C ALA A 216 22.47 -9.22 -5.00
N PRO A 217 23.28 -10.29 -5.08
CA PRO A 217 24.42 -10.36 -5.98
C PRO A 217 24.02 -10.16 -7.45
N LEU A 218 24.87 -9.44 -8.19
CA LEU A 218 24.67 -9.08 -9.59
C LEU A 218 25.77 -9.74 -10.43
N TYR A 219 25.39 -10.37 -11.54
CA TYR A 219 26.34 -10.93 -12.49
C TYR A 219 26.40 -10.04 -13.73
N ILE A 220 27.58 -9.50 -14.00
CA ILE A 220 27.80 -8.57 -15.10
C ILE A 220 28.80 -9.21 -16.06
N ASN A 221 28.48 -9.19 -17.35
CA ASN A 221 29.46 -9.52 -18.38
C ASN A 221 30.33 -8.27 -18.63
N SER A 222 31.59 -8.32 -18.20
CA SER A 222 32.59 -7.30 -18.45
C SER A 222 33.66 -7.90 -19.36
N GLU A 223 33.72 -7.43 -20.61
CA GLU A 223 34.76 -7.83 -21.58
C GLU A 223 34.91 -9.36 -21.74
N SER A 224 33.79 -10.08 -21.77
CA SER A 224 33.71 -11.56 -21.86
C SER A 224 34.01 -12.34 -20.58
N ASN A 225 34.25 -11.64 -19.46
CA ASN A 225 34.32 -12.24 -18.13
C ASN A 225 33.04 -11.97 -17.34
N ILE A 226 32.53 -12.99 -16.64
CA ILE A 226 31.40 -12.81 -15.72
C ILE A 226 31.96 -12.35 -14.38
N VAL A 227 31.66 -11.12 -14.00
CA VAL A 227 32.01 -10.54 -12.70
C VAL A 227 30.76 -10.59 -11.81
N CYS A 228 30.90 -11.23 -10.64
CA CYS A 228 29.90 -11.15 -9.60
C CYS A 228 30.19 -9.93 -8.72
N ILE A 229 29.23 -9.02 -8.60
CA ILE A 229 29.26 -7.93 -7.64
C ILE A 229 28.29 -8.27 -6.52
N ASN A 230 28.79 -8.43 -5.30
CA ASN A 230 27.96 -8.51 -4.11
C ASN A 230 27.80 -7.11 -3.49
N PRO A 231 26.63 -6.45 -3.59
CA PRO A 231 26.45 -5.09 -3.08
C PRO A 231 26.74 -4.93 -1.58
N ALA A 232 26.56 -5.99 -0.78
CA ALA A 232 26.79 -5.96 0.66
C ALA A 232 28.29 -5.97 1.03
N GLU A 233 29.15 -6.47 0.14
CA GLU A 233 30.61 -6.57 0.34
C GLU A 233 31.37 -5.41 -0.30
N LEU A 234 30.68 -4.50 -0.99
CA LEU A 234 31.32 -3.32 -1.57
C LEU A 234 31.84 -2.39 -0.47
N ASP A 235 33.12 -2.05 -0.56
CA ASP A 235 33.76 -1.06 0.32
C ASP A 235 33.19 0.34 0.05
N VAL A 236 32.53 0.89 1.06
CA VAL A 236 31.93 2.23 1.01
C VAL A 236 32.76 3.27 1.78
N GLY A 237 33.89 2.88 2.38
CA GLY A 237 34.89 3.72 3.04
C GLY A 237 34.35 5.00 3.68
N TYR A 238 34.63 6.15 3.05
CA TYR A 238 34.23 7.48 3.53
C TYR A 238 32.71 7.67 3.77
N TYR A 239 31.86 6.78 3.25
CA TYR A 239 30.40 6.81 3.40
C TYR A 239 29.89 5.81 4.44
N ASP A 240 30.75 5.08 5.15
CA ASP A 240 30.37 4.10 6.18
C ASP A 240 29.41 4.70 7.22
N GLU A 241 29.62 5.96 7.60
CA GLU A 241 28.82 6.66 8.61
C GLU A 241 27.41 7.03 8.12
N PHE A 242 27.20 7.05 6.80
CA PHE A 242 25.87 7.15 6.21
C PHE A 242 25.21 5.78 6.03
N VAL A 243 25.95 4.68 6.13
CA VAL A 243 25.39 3.33 6.19
C VAL A 243 24.79 3.16 7.57
N ILE A 244 23.50 3.49 7.66
CA ILE A 244 22.72 3.37 8.89
C ILE A 244 22.91 1.96 9.47
N GLU A 245 23.45 1.87 10.68
CA GLU A 245 23.06 0.80 11.58
C GLU A 245 21.56 0.98 11.83
N GLU A 246 20.71 0.23 11.11
CA GLU A 246 19.27 0.27 11.39
C GLU A 246 19.08 0.11 12.89
N CYS A 247 18.21 0.93 13.50
CA CYS A 247 17.84 0.74 14.89
C CYS A 247 17.25 -0.67 15.00
N SER A 248 18.07 -1.62 15.42
CA SER A 248 17.77 -3.05 15.42
C SER A 248 17.65 -3.60 16.84
N SER A 249 18.00 -2.79 17.84
CA SER A 249 17.91 -3.13 19.26
C SER A 249 17.05 -2.13 20.03
N GLU A 250 16.48 -2.60 21.13
CA GLU A 250 15.71 -1.78 22.07
C GLU A 250 16.60 -0.75 22.79
N GLU A 251 17.87 -1.09 23.04
CA GLU A 251 18.88 -0.18 23.61
C GLU A 251 19.07 1.07 22.75
N LYS A 252 19.31 0.89 21.44
CA LYS A 252 19.42 2.01 20.49
C LYS A 252 18.11 2.80 20.41
N ALA A 253 16.96 2.14 20.48
CA ALA A 253 15.67 2.83 20.50
C ALA A 253 15.52 3.73 21.75
N ASN A 254 16.03 3.27 22.90
CA ASN A 254 16.03 4.06 24.14
C ASN A 254 17.00 5.25 24.07
N GLU A 255 18.16 5.11 23.44
CA GLU A 255 19.07 6.23 23.18
C GLU A 255 18.41 7.32 22.31
N LEU A 256 17.76 6.92 21.22
CA LEU A 256 17.02 7.84 20.36
C LEU A 256 15.85 8.51 21.10
N TRP A 257 15.17 7.76 21.97
CA TRP A 257 14.10 8.30 22.82
C TRP A 257 14.63 9.33 23.82
N ASN A 258 15.80 9.09 24.41
CA ASN A 258 16.46 10.04 25.30
C ASN A 258 16.90 11.30 24.54
N ASP A 259 17.44 11.16 23.32
CA ASP A 259 17.81 12.29 22.46
C ASP A 259 16.60 13.18 22.14
N ILE A 260 15.45 12.59 21.76
CA ILE A 260 14.19 13.32 21.50
C ILE A 260 13.68 14.08 22.74
N ASN A 261 14.01 13.61 23.93
CA ASN A 261 13.66 14.28 25.19
C ASN A 261 14.66 15.35 25.63
N SER A 262 15.81 15.45 24.96
CA SER A 262 16.80 16.48 25.26
C SER A 262 16.33 17.88 24.84
N ILE A 263 17.10 18.90 25.23
CA ILE A 263 16.81 20.30 24.93
C ILE A 263 16.89 20.58 23.42
N ASN A 264 17.84 19.95 22.72
CA ASN A 264 18.12 20.16 21.30
C ASN A 264 18.19 18.79 20.58
N PRO A 265 17.04 18.13 20.37
CA PRO A 265 17.01 16.80 19.78
C PRO A 265 17.41 16.83 18.30
N LYS A 266 18.10 15.80 17.82
CA LYS A 266 18.44 15.66 16.40
C LYS A 266 17.23 15.19 15.61
N LEU A 267 16.98 15.76 14.44
CA LEU A 267 15.81 15.37 13.62
C LEU A 267 15.93 13.93 13.12
N LYS A 268 17.15 13.44 12.88
CA LYS A 268 17.40 12.04 12.55
C LYS A 268 16.85 11.06 13.59
N SER A 269 16.86 11.45 14.87
CA SER A 269 16.39 10.59 15.96
C SER A 269 14.90 10.33 15.89
N PHE A 270 14.10 11.34 15.52
CA PHE A 270 12.66 11.18 15.30
C PHE A 270 12.36 10.18 14.18
N VAL A 271 13.07 10.28 13.07
CA VAL A 271 12.89 9.42 11.90
C VAL A 271 13.27 7.98 12.23
N LEU A 272 14.45 7.75 12.80
CA LEU A 272 14.95 6.42 13.11
C LEU A 272 14.10 5.73 14.16
N LEU A 273 13.69 6.44 15.21
CA LEU A 273 12.82 5.89 16.25
C LEU A 273 11.43 5.55 15.70
N MET A 274 10.86 6.43 14.87
CA MET A 274 9.56 6.17 14.24
C MET A 274 9.61 4.97 13.29
N LYS A 275 10.70 4.82 12.54
CA LYS A 275 10.94 3.64 11.68
C LYS A 275 11.02 2.37 12.53
N TYR A 276 11.79 2.38 13.62
CA TYR A 276 11.90 1.27 14.57
C TYR A 276 10.54 0.89 15.15
N TYR A 277 9.77 1.86 15.63
CA TYR A 277 8.44 1.65 16.19
C TYR A 277 7.47 1.03 15.18
N LYS A 278 7.46 1.54 13.94
CA LYS A 278 6.62 1.01 12.87
C LYS A 278 6.96 -0.44 12.50
N GLN A 279 8.21 -0.88 12.70
CA GLN A 279 8.66 -2.23 12.36
C GLN A 279 8.52 -3.23 13.51
N ASN A 280 8.78 -2.81 14.75
CA ASN A 280 8.96 -3.72 15.89
C ASN A 280 7.79 -3.72 16.88
N LEU A 281 6.96 -2.68 16.91
CA LEU A 281 5.80 -2.65 17.79
C LEU A 281 4.68 -3.54 17.23
N SER A 282 3.89 -4.12 18.13
CA SER A 282 2.86 -5.09 17.76
C SER A 282 1.52 -4.86 18.46
N VAL A 283 1.50 -4.15 19.59
CA VAL A 283 0.30 -4.01 20.43
C VAL A 283 -0.41 -2.71 20.11
N LYS A 284 -1.75 -2.71 20.07
CA LYS A 284 -2.55 -1.49 19.83
C LYS A 284 -2.19 -0.31 20.74
N SER A 285 -1.87 -0.55 22.01
CA SER A 285 -1.48 0.49 22.98
C SER A 285 -0.13 1.16 22.65
N ASP A 286 0.71 0.53 21.83
CA ASP A 286 2.00 1.09 21.41
C ASP A 286 1.86 2.33 20.53
N ILE A 287 0.68 2.58 19.95
CA ILE A 287 0.44 3.81 19.17
C ILE A 287 0.72 5.07 19.99
N ALA A 288 0.54 5.02 21.33
CA ALA A 288 0.85 6.14 22.22
C ALA A 288 2.34 6.53 22.18
N LYS A 289 3.26 5.58 21.93
CA LYS A 289 4.69 5.85 21.75
C LYS A 289 4.94 6.62 20.45
N MET A 290 4.24 6.28 19.37
CA MET A 290 4.32 7.01 18.10
C MET A 290 3.69 8.41 18.21
N ASP A 291 2.56 8.53 18.92
CA ASP A 291 1.91 9.81 19.22
C ASP A 291 2.81 10.73 20.05
N PHE A 292 3.62 10.17 20.94
CA PHE A 292 4.64 10.94 21.67
C PHE A 292 5.69 11.54 20.73
N VAL A 293 6.27 10.73 19.83
CA VAL A 293 7.26 11.21 18.84
C VAL A 293 6.67 12.30 17.96
N LEU A 294 5.44 12.09 17.47
CA LEU A 294 4.72 13.08 16.66
C LEU A 294 4.47 14.40 17.39
N ARG A 295 4.04 14.35 18.66
CA ARG A 295 3.81 15.56 19.46
C ARG A 295 5.10 16.36 19.65
N LYS A 296 6.20 15.70 20.00
CA LYS A 296 7.51 16.33 20.17
C LYS A 296 7.99 16.98 18.87
N TYR A 297 7.92 16.25 17.76
CA TYR A 297 8.31 16.80 16.46
C TYR A 297 7.41 17.96 16.03
N SER A 298 6.09 17.85 16.23
CA SER A 298 5.12 18.89 15.86
C SER A 298 5.36 20.20 16.60
N ALA A 299 5.80 20.16 17.86
CA ALA A 299 6.17 21.36 18.60
C ALA A 299 7.39 22.06 17.97
N ILE A 300 8.42 21.31 17.60
CA ILE A 300 9.60 21.85 16.90
C ILE A 300 9.21 22.40 15.53
N TYR A 301 8.40 21.66 14.79
CA TYR A 301 7.91 22.05 13.47
C TYR A 301 7.11 23.35 13.52
N GLN A 302 6.23 23.53 14.52
CA GLN A 302 5.48 24.77 14.70
C GLN A 302 6.40 25.97 14.93
N ILE A 303 7.36 25.86 15.85
CA ILE A 303 8.34 26.93 16.12
C ILE A 303 9.11 27.31 14.85
N LYS A 304 9.57 26.30 14.09
CA LYS A 304 10.31 26.54 12.84
C LYS A 304 9.40 27.10 11.74
N ARG A 305 8.16 26.64 11.63
CA ARG A 305 7.18 27.09 10.64
C ARG A 305 6.85 28.58 10.79
N ASP A 306 6.81 29.07 12.02
CA ASP A 306 6.50 30.46 12.32
C ASP A 306 7.72 31.39 12.17
N SER A 307 8.89 30.83 11.85
CA SER A 307 10.10 31.61 11.60
C SER A 307 10.11 32.24 10.20
N GLN A 308 10.73 33.43 10.08
CA GLN A 308 10.81 34.15 8.82
C GLN A 308 11.49 33.33 7.71
N GLY A 309 12.56 32.60 8.03
CA GLY A 309 13.28 31.75 7.08
C GLY A 309 12.45 30.58 6.53
N PHE A 310 11.40 30.14 7.24
CA PHE A 310 10.47 29.14 6.73
C PHE A 310 9.37 29.76 5.86
N ILE A 311 8.85 30.92 6.27
CA ILE A 311 7.78 31.64 5.56
C ILE A 311 8.29 32.17 4.21
N ASN A 312 9.42 32.87 4.23
CA ASN A 312 10.07 33.44 3.06
C ASN A 312 11.57 33.14 3.08
N PRO A 313 11.99 31.95 2.62
CA PRO A 313 13.39 31.57 2.53
C PRO A 313 14.20 32.59 1.74
N SER A 314 15.30 33.04 2.32
CA SER A 314 16.24 34.01 1.74
C SER A 314 17.50 33.36 1.17
N SER A 315 17.69 32.06 1.41
CA SER A 315 18.86 31.29 0.99
C SER A 315 18.50 29.86 0.59
N SER A 316 19.37 29.23 -0.22
CA SER A 316 19.19 27.83 -0.64
C SER A 316 19.16 26.86 0.55
N ILE A 317 19.87 27.14 1.64
CA ILE A 317 19.84 26.34 2.88
C ILE A 317 18.44 26.37 3.49
N GLU A 318 17.82 27.56 3.59
CA GLU A 318 16.50 27.70 4.18
C GLU A 318 15.41 27.02 3.33
N GLU A 319 15.53 27.08 1.99
CA GLU A 319 14.65 26.33 1.08
C GLU A 319 14.78 24.82 1.27
N TYR A 320 16.02 24.34 1.35
CA TYR A 320 16.34 22.94 1.61
C TYR A 320 15.77 22.48 2.95
N ASP A 321 16.05 23.20 4.03
CA ASP A 321 15.63 22.82 5.39
C ASP A 321 14.11 22.88 5.56
N LYS A 322 13.45 23.84 4.90
CA LYS A 322 11.99 23.90 4.82
C LYS A 322 11.41 22.62 4.20
N PHE A 323 11.96 22.19 3.06
CA PHE A 323 11.54 20.94 2.42
C PHE A 323 11.81 19.72 3.32
N SER A 324 13.00 19.66 3.94
CA SER A 324 13.35 18.57 4.86
C SER A 324 12.38 18.47 6.04
N LEU A 325 12.04 19.58 6.70
CA LEU A 325 11.05 19.62 7.78
C LEU A 325 9.66 19.15 7.31
N ASN A 326 9.23 19.62 6.15
CA ASN A 326 7.97 19.20 5.54
C ASN A 326 7.94 17.69 5.22
N SER A 327 9.04 17.16 4.69
CA SER A 327 9.16 15.74 4.34
C SER A 327 9.15 14.83 5.58
N ILE A 328 9.86 15.21 6.64
CA ILE A 328 9.90 14.47 7.90
C ILE A 328 8.52 14.45 8.54
N LEU A 329 7.81 15.59 8.59
CA LEU A 329 6.45 15.64 9.13
C LEU A 329 5.54 14.61 8.44
N ASN A 330 5.54 14.60 7.11
CA ASN A 330 4.77 13.63 6.33
C ASN A 330 5.18 12.20 6.64
N PHE A 331 6.48 11.91 6.65
CA PHE A 331 6.99 10.59 6.96
C PHE A 331 6.53 10.07 8.32
N LEU A 332 6.60 10.89 9.37
CA LEU A 332 6.21 10.50 10.72
C LEU A 332 4.72 10.15 10.81
N HIS A 333 3.85 10.98 10.21
CA HIS A 333 2.42 10.72 10.16
C HIS A 333 2.11 9.45 9.34
N ASN A 334 2.82 9.22 8.25
CA ASN A 334 2.65 8.04 7.40
C ASN A 334 3.08 6.75 8.11
N CYS A 335 4.17 6.79 8.89
CA CYS A 335 4.58 5.67 9.73
C CYS A 335 3.52 5.34 10.79
N ARG A 336 3.02 6.35 11.50
CA ARG A 336 1.97 6.19 12.51
C ARG A 336 0.67 5.63 11.92
N PHE A 337 0.26 6.13 10.76
CA PHE A 337 -0.92 5.62 10.05
C PHE A 337 -0.72 4.19 9.56
N SER A 338 0.44 3.85 9.00
CA SER A 338 0.77 2.47 8.62
C SER A 338 0.71 1.51 9.81
N PHE A 339 1.16 1.93 11.00
CA PHE A 339 1.03 1.12 12.20
C PHE A 339 -0.44 0.98 12.61
N TYR A 340 -1.18 2.09 12.61
CA TYR A 340 -2.58 2.13 13.00
C TYR A 340 -3.45 1.18 12.14
N THR A 341 -3.34 1.28 10.81
CA THR A 341 -4.13 0.44 9.89
C THR A 341 -3.78 -1.03 9.95
N GLN A 342 -2.53 -1.38 10.29
CA GLN A 342 -2.07 -2.76 10.34
C GLN A 342 -2.29 -3.44 11.69
N LYS A 343 -2.25 -2.69 12.81
CA LYS A 343 -2.20 -3.25 14.17
C LYS A 343 -3.38 -2.87 15.05
N CYS A 344 -4.13 -1.82 14.72
CA CYS A 344 -5.21 -1.31 15.58
C CYS A 344 -6.63 -1.70 15.12
N GLU A 345 -6.74 -2.39 13.98
CA GLU A 345 -7.99 -2.83 13.34
C GLU A 345 -9.07 -1.74 13.25
N PRO A 346 -8.76 -0.60 12.58
CA PRO A 346 -9.71 0.50 12.48
C PRO A 346 -10.89 0.18 11.56
N ASN A 347 -12.04 0.79 11.86
CA ASN A 347 -13.18 0.77 10.94
C ASN A 347 -13.04 1.84 9.83
N LEU A 348 -13.92 1.80 8.82
CA LEU A 348 -13.88 2.74 7.69
C LEU A 348 -13.88 4.21 8.13
N LYS A 349 -14.72 4.58 9.10
CA LYS A 349 -14.81 5.97 9.59
C LYS A 349 -13.48 6.45 10.15
N GLN A 350 -12.83 5.61 10.97
CA GLN A 350 -11.52 5.91 11.55
C GLN A 350 -10.43 6.02 10.48
N ILE A 351 -10.45 5.13 9.47
CA ILE A 351 -9.52 5.21 8.33
C ILE A 351 -9.71 6.52 7.58
N LYS A 352 -10.96 6.91 7.28
CA LYS A 352 -11.31 8.19 6.62
C LYS A 352 -10.80 9.40 7.41
N GLU A 353 -11.02 9.43 8.72
CA GLU A 353 -10.61 10.55 9.59
C GLU A 353 -9.08 10.73 9.61
N GLU A 354 -8.34 9.64 9.81
CA GLU A 354 -6.88 9.65 9.83
C GLU A 354 -6.27 9.96 8.46
N LEU A 355 -6.84 9.41 7.38
CA LEU A 355 -6.37 9.68 6.02
C LEU A 355 -6.59 11.15 5.64
N ARG A 356 -7.77 11.73 5.95
CA ARG A 356 -8.05 13.15 5.70
C ARG A 356 -7.10 14.08 6.47
N HIS A 357 -6.70 13.69 7.68
CA HIS A 357 -5.69 14.43 8.42
C HIS A 357 -4.34 14.46 7.67
N ILE A 358 -3.92 13.32 7.11
CA ILE A 358 -2.72 13.22 6.28
C ILE A 358 -2.88 14.02 4.98
N GLU A 359 -4.03 13.94 4.31
CA GLU A 359 -4.33 14.71 3.10
C GLU A 359 -4.16 16.22 3.35
N ASN A 360 -4.63 16.73 4.49
CA ASN A 360 -4.43 18.13 4.89
C ASN A 360 -2.95 18.48 5.12
N ILE A 361 -2.19 17.58 5.76
CA ILE A 361 -0.74 17.76 5.92
C ILE A 361 -0.06 17.82 4.55
N GLN A 362 -0.34 16.87 3.65
CA GLN A 362 0.23 16.84 2.30
C GLN A 362 -0.12 18.10 1.51
N ALA A 363 -1.38 18.58 1.60
CA ALA A 363 -1.81 19.81 0.97
C ALA A 363 -1.04 21.04 1.51
N ARG A 364 -0.82 21.09 2.83
CA ARG A 364 -0.07 22.18 3.47
C ARG A 364 1.42 22.17 3.15
N THR A 365 2.01 20.99 3.03
CA THR A 365 3.46 20.84 2.82
C THR A 365 3.86 20.73 1.35
N GLY A 366 2.90 20.48 0.45
CA GLY A 366 3.13 20.21 -0.97
C GLY A 366 3.71 18.83 -1.28
N VAL A 367 3.93 17.98 -0.27
CA VAL A 367 4.58 16.67 -0.41
C VAL A 367 3.52 15.61 -0.69
N LYS A 368 3.41 15.13 -1.94
CA LYS A 368 2.40 14.13 -2.33
C LYS A 368 2.92 12.70 -2.19
N ASN A 369 2.91 12.18 -0.97
CA ASN A 369 3.39 10.82 -0.68
C ASN A 369 2.31 9.78 -1.00
N PHE A 370 2.66 8.74 -1.78
CA PHE A 370 1.74 7.65 -2.16
C PHE A 370 1.46 6.63 -1.03
N HIS A 371 2.37 6.46 -0.07
CA HIS A 371 2.29 5.41 0.95
C HIS A 371 1.02 5.43 1.81
N PRO A 372 0.49 6.59 2.24
CA PRO A 372 -0.77 6.64 3.00
C PRO A 372 -1.93 6.04 2.23
N TYR A 373 -2.06 6.37 0.94
CA TYR A 373 -3.12 5.83 0.09
C TYR A 373 -2.95 4.32 -0.08
N GLU A 374 -1.73 3.82 -0.26
CA GLU A 374 -1.42 2.39 -0.31
C GLU A 374 -1.94 1.66 0.95
N LYS A 375 -1.67 2.23 2.13
CA LYS A 375 -2.07 1.63 3.41
C LYS A 375 -3.56 1.78 3.70
N ALA A 376 -4.18 2.85 3.23
CA ALA A 376 -5.63 3.01 3.30
C ALA A 376 -6.34 1.99 2.40
N ILE A 377 -5.87 1.78 1.16
CA ILE A 377 -6.41 0.76 0.24
C ILE A 377 -6.34 -0.63 0.88
N GLU A 378 -5.16 -1.02 1.39
CA GLU A 378 -4.99 -2.30 2.11
C GLU A 378 -5.98 -2.46 3.28
N ALA A 379 -6.23 -1.39 4.03
CA ALA A 379 -7.13 -1.42 5.19
C ALA A 379 -8.61 -1.45 4.80
N ILE A 380 -9.01 -0.71 3.76
CA ILE A 380 -10.37 -0.67 3.25
C ILE A 380 -10.73 -2.02 2.62
N ILE A 381 -9.82 -2.62 1.85
CA ILE A 381 -10.00 -3.98 1.30
C ILE A 381 -10.29 -4.98 2.43
N LYS A 382 -9.50 -4.98 3.50
CA LYS A 382 -9.75 -5.84 4.67
C LYS A 382 -11.11 -5.57 5.31
N CYS A 383 -11.52 -4.30 5.40
CA CYS A 383 -12.84 -3.94 5.93
C CYS A 383 -13.98 -4.49 5.06
N ILE A 384 -13.82 -4.48 3.74
CA ILE A 384 -14.80 -5.03 2.79
C ILE A 384 -14.86 -6.54 2.92
N GLU A 385 -13.70 -7.22 2.87
CA GLU A 385 -13.61 -8.68 2.95
C GLU A 385 -14.23 -9.22 4.25
N PHE A 386 -13.94 -8.56 5.39
CA PHE A 386 -14.55 -8.90 6.67
C PHE A 386 -16.07 -8.72 6.67
N HIS A 387 -16.57 -7.73 5.94
CA HIS A 387 -18.00 -7.43 5.88
C HIS A 387 -18.76 -8.41 4.97
N ILE A 388 -18.20 -8.75 3.81
CA ILE A 388 -18.74 -9.79 2.88
C ILE A 388 -18.77 -11.16 3.56
N GLY A 389 -17.83 -11.45 4.48
CA GLY A 389 -17.78 -12.72 5.20
C GLY A 389 -18.92 -12.94 6.21
N LYS A 390 -19.80 -11.96 6.45
CA LYS A 390 -20.94 -12.09 7.37
C LYS A 390 -22.19 -12.56 6.63
N ASP A 391 -22.99 -13.43 7.26
CA ASP A 391 -24.22 -13.97 6.65
C ASP A 391 -25.35 -12.92 6.52
N ASP A 392 -25.33 -11.87 7.35
CA ASP A 392 -26.25 -10.73 7.27
C ASP A 392 -25.43 -9.44 7.34
N PHE A 393 -25.36 -8.73 6.22
CA PHE A 393 -24.66 -7.46 6.09
C PHE A 393 -25.57 -6.38 5.50
N ASP A 394 -25.20 -5.13 5.77
CA ASP A 394 -25.87 -3.93 5.27
C ASP A 394 -25.24 -3.50 3.94
N ASP A 395 -26.03 -3.60 2.88
CA ASP A 395 -25.62 -3.28 1.51
C ASP A 395 -25.13 -1.83 1.38
N ARG A 396 -25.74 -0.89 2.12
CA ARG A 396 -25.33 0.53 2.09
C ARG A 396 -23.95 0.73 2.69
N LEU A 397 -23.61 -0.03 3.73
CA LEU A 397 -22.30 0.04 4.36
C LEU A 397 -21.22 -0.55 3.45
N ILE A 398 -21.55 -1.52 2.61
CA ILE A 398 -20.59 -2.06 1.63
C ILE A 398 -20.36 -1.04 0.52
N GLU A 399 -21.42 -0.42 0.00
CA GLU A 399 -21.29 0.59 -1.05
C GLU A 399 -20.42 1.77 -0.61
N ASP A 400 -20.61 2.31 0.60
CA ASP A 400 -19.74 3.37 1.15
C ASP A 400 -18.26 2.94 1.26
N LYS A 401 -17.97 1.65 1.48
CA LYS A 401 -16.58 1.14 1.46
C LYS A 401 -16.02 1.07 0.04
N LEU A 402 -16.83 0.65 -0.93
CA LEU A 402 -16.42 0.55 -2.34
C LEU A 402 -16.19 1.95 -2.93
N GLU A 403 -17.08 2.90 -2.67
CA GLU A 403 -16.92 4.30 -3.08
C GLU A 403 -15.64 4.92 -2.50
N GLU A 404 -15.37 4.68 -1.21
CA GLU A 404 -14.12 5.17 -0.60
C GLU A 404 -12.89 4.46 -1.18
N LEU A 405 -12.97 3.16 -1.49
CA LEU A 405 -11.89 2.43 -2.16
C LEU A 405 -11.58 3.04 -3.53
N ASP A 406 -12.60 3.37 -4.33
CA ASP A 406 -12.44 4.06 -5.62
C ASP A 406 -11.73 5.40 -5.45
N ARG A 407 -12.20 6.23 -4.51
CA ARG A 407 -11.60 7.54 -4.22
C ARG A 407 -10.12 7.42 -3.88
N VAL A 408 -9.76 6.50 -3.00
CA VAL A 408 -8.38 6.36 -2.51
C VAL A 408 -7.46 5.76 -3.58
N ILE A 409 -7.96 4.88 -4.46
CA ILE A 409 -7.18 4.37 -5.60
C ILE A 409 -6.82 5.51 -6.57
N LEU A 410 -7.75 6.40 -6.88
CA LEU A 410 -7.47 7.58 -7.72
C LEU A 410 -6.40 8.48 -7.08
N LEU A 411 -6.50 8.73 -5.77
CA LEU A 411 -5.48 9.51 -5.05
C LEU A 411 -4.12 8.82 -5.01
N TYR A 412 -4.08 7.50 -4.92
CA TYR A 412 -2.83 6.74 -5.04
C TYR A 412 -2.21 6.93 -6.43
N GLU A 413 -3.00 6.88 -7.50
CA GLU A 413 -2.53 7.10 -8.87
C GLU A 413 -1.96 8.51 -9.07
N GLU A 414 -2.67 9.54 -8.60
CA GLU A 414 -2.19 10.93 -8.64
C GLU A 414 -0.88 11.11 -7.84
N ALA A 415 -0.81 10.53 -6.64
CA ALA A 415 0.40 10.58 -5.81
C ALA A 415 1.55 9.78 -6.40
N TYR A 416 1.27 8.67 -7.10
CA TYR A 416 2.25 7.87 -7.83
C TYR A 416 2.89 8.69 -8.97
N GLU A 417 2.09 9.33 -9.81
CA GLU A 417 2.59 10.14 -10.93
C GLU A 417 3.40 11.34 -10.44
N TRP A 418 2.93 12.02 -9.39
CA TRP A 418 3.72 13.07 -8.74
C TRP A 418 5.04 12.52 -8.18
N SER A 419 5.00 11.39 -7.48
CA SER A 419 6.20 10.80 -6.88
C SER A 419 7.23 10.39 -7.92
N ARG A 420 6.77 9.78 -9.02
CA ARG A 420 7.62 9.36 -10.15
C ARG A 420 8.26 10.55 -10.84
N SER A 421 7.50 11.62 -11.10
CA SER A 421 8.00 12.83 -11.76
C SER A 421 8.99 13.61 -10.89
N HIS A 422 8.79 13.64 -9.56
CA HIS A 422 9.64 14.36 -8.61
C HIS A 422 10.76 13.50 -8.01
N GLN A 423 10.85 12.22 -8.39
CA GLN A 423 11.81 11.26 -7.86
C GLN A 423 11.78 11.19 -6.33
N PHE A 424 10.57 11.13 -5.78
CA PHE A 424 10.25 11.34 -4.39
C PHE A 424 11.14 10.56 -3.40
N PHE A 425 11.59 11.24 -2.35
CA PHE A 425 12.20 10.64 -1.17
C PHE A 425 11.21 10.69 -0.01
N PRO A 426 10.96 9.56 0.70
CA PRO A 426 10.00 9.54 1.80
C PRO A 426 10.26 10.62 2.86
N PHE A 427 11.53 10.91 3.11
CA PHE A 427 12.00 12.02 3.93
C PHE A 427 13.43 12.39 3.54
N GLN A 428 13.85 13.58 3.98
CA GLN A 428 15.20 14.10 3.86
C GLN A 428 15.55 14.88 5.15
N LEU A 429 16.80 14.79 5.59
CA LEU A 429 17.26 15.51 6.78
C LEU A 429 17.67 16.95 6.44
N PRO A 430 17.66 17.88 7.41
CA PRO A 430 18.21 19.24 7.24
C PRO A 430 19.68 19.21 6.83
N PHE A 431 20.16 20.30 6.22
CA PHE A 431 21.47 20.39 5.59
C PHE A 431 22.55 19.92 6.56
N GLY A 432 22.59 20.49 7.77
CA GLY A 432 23.58 20.14 8.79
C GLY A 432 23.54 18.68 9.25
N GLU A 433 22.38 18.02 9.22
CA GLU A 433 22.25 16.59 9.58
C GLU A 433 22.47 15.65 8.38
N SER A 434 22.56 16.20 7.16
CA SER A 434 22.93 15.49 5.93
C SER A 434 24.43 15.60 5.61
N MET A 435 25.22 16.21 6.49
CA MET A 435 26.67 16.40 6.35
C MET A 435 27.45 15.43 7.23
N TYR A 436 28.57 14.93 6.73
CA TYR A 436 29.54 14.16 7.51
C TYR A 436 30.97 14.56 7.16
N SER A 437 31.88 14.52 8.15
CA SER A 437 33.30 14.82 7.95
C SER A 437 34.07 13.53 7.68
N ALA A 438 34.63 13.38 6.48
CA ALA A 438 35.36 12.18 6.08
C ALA A 438 36.88 12.34 6.29
N GLY A 439 37.50 11.37 6.97
CA GLY A 439 38.94 11.36 7.28
C GLY A 439 39.33 12.30 8.43
N ASP A 440 40.61 12.70 8.51
CA ASP A 440 41.16 13.69 9.45
C ASP A 440 40.64 15.12 9.16
N GLU A 441 39.31 15.29 9.07
CA GLU A 441 38.59 16.58 8.93
C GLU A 441 38.82 17.38 7.63
N LEU A 442 39.44 16.77 6.60
CA LEU A 442 39.82 17.49 5.38
C LEU A 442 38.68 17.67 4.35
N ILE A 443 37.68 16.78 4.32
CA ILE A 443 36.61 16.82 3.31
C ILE A 443 35.24 16.58 3.95
N MET A 444 34.36 17.58 3.80
CA MET A 444 32.96 17.48 4.17
C MET A 444 32.15 16.81 3.05
N LEU A 445 31.40 15.76 3.38
CA LEU A 445 30.51 15.05 2.49
C LEU A 445 29.07 15.47 2.73
N PHE A 446 28.37 15.84 1.66
CA PHE A 446 26.95 16.15 1.67
C PHE A 446 26.17 15.05 0.94
N VAL A 447 25.23 14.42 1.63
CA VAL A 447 24.45 13.31 1.06
C VAL A 447 22.96 13.45 1.41
N PRO A 448 22.19 14.22 0.64
CA PRO A 448 20.76 14.42 0.88
C PRO A 448 19.95 13.12 0.85
N SER A 449 20.34 12.16 0.00
CA SER A 449 19.68 10.85 -0.10
C SER A 449 20.11 9.85 0.98
N ALA A 450 21.02 10.20 1.91
CA ALA A 450 21.70 9.24 2.79
C ALA A 450 20.74 8.28 3.49
N TYR A 451 19.61 8.80 3.98
CA TYR A 451 18.62 8.05 4.74
C TYR A 451 17.37 7.67 3.93
N ALA A 452 17.27 8.13 2.68
CA ALA A 452 16.15 7.80 1.80
C ALA A 452 16.20 6.34 1.34
N LYS A 453 15.04 5.68 1.28
CA LYS A 453 14.93 4.32 0.72
C LYS A 453 14.76 4.41 -0.80
N TYR A 454 15.42 3.52 -1.54
CA TYR A 454 15.16 3.34 -2.97
C TYR A 454 13.70 2.91 -3.21
N ILE A 455 13.07 3.51 -4.21
CA ILE A 455 11.68 3.23 -4.61
C ILE A 455 11.69 2.70 -6.04
N ASN A 456 11.18 1.48 -6.24
CA ASN A 456 10.95 0.91 -7.56
C ASN A 456 9.56 1.31 -8.06
N TYR A 457 9.50 2.28 -8.97
CA TYR A 457 8.24 2.78 -9.54
C TYR A 457 7.53 1.77 -10.45
N ASP A 458 8.23 0.79 -11.02
CA ASP A 458 7.60 -0.26 -11.81
C ASP A 458 6.79 -1.20 -10.90
N THR A 459 7.34 -1.56 -9.74
CA THR A 459 6.61 -2.33 -8.72
C THR A 459 5.40 -1.56 -8.19
N LEU A 460 5.49 -0.24 -8.03
CA LEU A 460 4.33 0.57 -7.60
C LEU A 460 3.22 0.61 -8.66
N LYS A 461 3.59 0.59 -9.95
CA LYS A 461 2.64 0.53 -11.06
C LYS A 461 1.93 -0.83 -11.12
N GLU A 462 2.68 -1.91 -11.01
CA GLU A 462 2.11 -3.27 -10.89
C GLU A 462 1.14 -3.36 -9.70
N ARG A 463 1.49 -2.71 -8.59
CA ARG A 463 0.63 -2.65 -7.41
C ARG A 463 -0.66 -1.86 -7.63
N LEU A 464 -0.63 -0.76 -8.38
CA LEU A 464 -1.82 -0.03 -8.80
C LEU A 464 -2.74 -0.90 -9.65
N GLU A 465 -2.17 -1.62 -10.64
CA GLU A 465 -2.93 -2.56 -11.47
C GLU A 465 -3.54 -3.68 -10.62
N GLN A 466 -2.82 -4.18 -9.62
CA GLN A 466 -3.34 -5.16 -8.67
C GLN A 466 -4.52 -4.60 -7.86
N PHE A 467 -4.42 -3.37 -7.33
CA PHE A 467 -5.51 -2.74 -6.58
C PHE A 467 -6.76 -2.56 -7.45
N ASN A 468 -6.61 -2.16 -8.70
CA ASN A 468 -7.72 -2.07 -9.65
C ASN A 468 -8.39 -3.43 -9.90
N ARG A 469 -7.61 -4.50 -10.07
CA ARG A 469 -8.15 -5.86 -10.23
C ARG A 469 -8.87 -6.34 -8.96
N THR A 470 -8.28 -6.12 -7.79
CA THR A 470 -8.88 -6.50 -6.51
C THR A 470 -10.19 -5.75 -6.27
N LYS A 471 -10.27 -4.47 -6.64
CA LYS A 471 -11.50 -3.69 -6.57
C LYS A 471 -12.64 -4.30 -7.38
N GLU A 472 -12.40 -4.62 -8.66
CA GLU A 472 -13.41 -5.25 -9.51
C GLU A 472 -13.83 -6.63 -8.99
N TYR A 473 -12.87 -7.40 -8.47
CA TYR A 473 -13.16 -8.68 -7.82
C TYR A 473 -14.04 -8.52 -6.56
N LEU A 474 -13.78 -7.50 -5.74
CA LEU A 474 -14.58 -7.23 -4.54
C LEU A 474 -16.00 -6.81 -4.91
N ARG A 475 -16.18 -5.95 -5.93
CA ARG A 475 -17.51 -5.58 -6.45
C ARG A 475 -18.30 -6.82 -6.88
N PHE A 476 -17.70 -7.66 -7.72
CA PHE A 476 -18.31 -8.92 -8.14
C PHE A 476 -18.70 -9.82 -6.96
N ARG A 477 -17.84 -9.92 -5.93
CA ARG A 477 -18.15 -10.69 -4.72
C ARG A 477 -19.28 -10.09 -3.90
N CYS A 478 -19.39 -8.77 -3.84
CA CYS A 478 -20.51 -8.10 -3.20
C CYS A 478 -21.82 -8.44 -3.92
N ASP A 479 -21.85 -8.31 -5.25
CA ASP A 479 -23.03 -8.63 -6.06
C ASP A 479 -23.49 -10.08 -5.84
N LEU A 480 -22.57 -11.04 -5.91
CA LEU A 480 -22.87 -12.45 -5.61
C LEU A 480 -23.40 -12.67 -4.19
N SER A 481 -22.90 -11.91 -3.22
CA SER A 481 -23.32 -12.03 -1.83
C SER A 481 -24.73 -11.48 -1.63
N ILE A 482 -25.08 -10.38 -2.30
CA ILE A 482 -26.43 -9.81 -2.35
C ILE A 482 -27.39 -10.82 -3.00
N GLU A 483 -27.04 -11.35 -4.18
CA GLU A 483 -27.84 -12.39 -4.84
C GLU A 483 -28.06 -13.61 -3.94
N ARG A 484 -27.01 -14.07 -3.24
CA ARG A 484 -27.11 -15.20 -2.32
C ARG A 484 -28.06 -14.91 -1.15
N LYS A 485 -28.07 -13.69 -0.64
CA LYS A 485 -28.99 -13.24 0.41
C LYS A 485 -30.44 -13.26 -0.10
N GLU A 486 -30.68 -12.71 -1.28
CA GLU A 486 -31.99 -12.73 -1.94
C GLU A 486 -32.48 -14.16 -2.18
N ILE A 487 -31.62 -15.05 -2.71
CA ILE A 487 -31.96 -16.46 -2.92
C ILE A 487 -32.30 -17.15 -1.61
N THR A 488 -31.56 -16.86 -0.53
CA THR A 488 -31.82 -17.44 0.79
C THR A 488 -33.16 -16.95 1.34
N GLN A 489 -33.47 -15.67 1.15
CA GLN A 489 -34.75 -15.09 1.53
C GLN A 489 -35.91 -15.73 0.74
N ILE A 490 -35.79 -15.83 -0.60
CA ILE A 490 -36.77 -16.51 -1.46
C ILE A 490 -36.97 -17.96 -1.03
N LYS A 491 -35.89 -18.68 -0.71
CA LYS A 491 -35.95 -20.08 -0.25
C LYS A 491 -36.72 -20.20 1.06
N ASP A 492 -36.52 -19.28 1.99
CA ASP A 492 -37.24 -19.29 3.26
C ASP A 492 -38.70 -18.86 3.10
N ASP A 493 -39.00 -17.91 2.20
CA ASP A 493 -40.37 -17.55 1.82
C ASP A 493 -41.11 -18.73 1.18
N ILE A 494 -40.47 -19.48 0.28
CA ILE A 494 -41.04 -20.70 -0.33
C ILE A 494 -41.36 -21.73 0.76
N LYS A 495 -40.43 -22.03 1.68
CA LYS A 495 -40.70 -22.96 2.79
C LYS A 495 -41.89 -22.54 3.64
N THR A 496 -42.04 -21.24 3.90
CA THR A 496 -43.20 -20.74 4.67
C THR A 496 -44.50 -20.81 3.87
N SER A 497 -44.44 -20.61 2.56
CA SER A 497 -45.58 -20.76 1.65
C SER A 497 -46.04 -22.22 1.55
N ASP A 498 -45.11 -23.16 1.35
CA ASP A 498 -45.39 -24.61 1.32
C ASP A 498 -46.08 -25.06 2.61
N LYS A 499 -45.60 -24.58 3.76
CA LYS A 499 -46.22 -24.84 5.06
C LYS A 499 -47.70 -24.39 5.10
N LYS A 500 -48.01 -23.18 4.60
CA LYS A 500 -49.38 -22.66 4.55
C LYS A 500 -50.26 -23.46 3.58
N ALA A 501 -49.71 -23.90 2.44
CA ALA A 501 -50.44 -24.70 1.46
C ALA A 501 -50.86 -26.07 2.02
N TYR A 502 -49.96 -26.75 2.74
CA TYR A 502 -50.31 -28.02 3.41
C TYR A 502 -51.40 -27.86 4.47
N ASP A 503 -51.34 -26.79 5.28
CA ASP A 503 -52.38 -26.49 6.27
C ASP A 503 -53.73 -26.24 5.58
N LEU A 504 -53.74 -25.56 4.42
CA LEU A 504 -54.96 -25.28 3.65
C LEU A 504 -55.58 -26.56 3.06
N ILE A 505 -54.74 -27.42 2.45
CA ILE A 505 -55.19 -28.71 1.88
C ILE A 505 -55.80 -29.60 2.96
N ALA A 506 -55.21 -29.63 4.15
CA ALA A 506 -55.75 -30.41 5.27
C ALA A 506 -57.13 -29.90 5.71
N ILE A 507 -57.30 -28.58 5.82
CA ILE A 507 -58.60 -27.96 6.16
C ILE A 507 -59.66 -28.25 5.08
N PHE A 508 -59.31 -28.10 3.81
CA PHE A 508 -60.23 -28.39 2.70
C PHE A 508 -60.65 -29.86 2.66
N THR A 509 -59.69 -30.78 2.83
CA THR A 509 -59.96 -32.22 2.84
C THR A 509 -60.90 -32.59 3.98
N ALA A 510 -60.67 -32.05 5.19
CA ALA A 510 -61.56 -32.26 6.33
C ALA A 510 -62.98 -31.73 6.06
N THR A 511 -63.10 -30.53 5.47
CA THR A 511 -64.39 -29.90 5.16
C THR A 511 -65.19 -30.70 4.12
N ILE A 512 -64.54 -31.15 3.04
CA ILE A 512 -65.16 -31.96 1.99
C ILE A 512 -65.60 -33.33 2.55
N THR A 513 -64.74 -33.98 3.34
CA THR A 513 -65.04 -35.27 3.96
C THR A 513 -66.23 -35.18 4.92
N PHE A 514 -66.32 -34.08 5.69
CA PHE A 514 -67.45 -33.80 6.55
C PHE A 514 -68.74 -33.60 5.75
N LEU A 515 -68.69 -32.81 4.69
CA LEU A 515 -69.84 -32.54 3.83
C LEU A 515 -70.37 -33.83 3.18
N PHE A 516 -69.49 -34.64 2.59
CA PHE A 516 -69.88 -35.94 2.02
C PHE A 516 -70.41 -36.90 3.07
N GLY A 517 -69.81 -36.93 4.27
CA GLY A 517 -70.29 -37.76 5.36
C GLY A 517 -71.70 -37.38 5.82
N ILE A 518 -72.00 -36.08 5.93
CA ILE A 518 -73.36 -35.58 6.22
C ILE A 518 -74.32 -36.01 5.12
N VAL A 519 -74.00 -35.72 3.87
CA VAL A 519 -74.86 -36.05 2.72
C VAL A 519 -75.15 -37.56 2.68
N ASN A 520 -74.15 -38.40 2.91
CA ASN A 520 -74.32 -39.85 2.95
C ASN A 520 -75.24 -40.30 4.10
N ILE A 521 -75.09 -39.73 5.29
CA ILE A 521 -75.94 -40.05 6.46
C ILE A 521 -77.41 -39.70 6.18
N PHE A 522 -77.67 -38.55 5.54
CA PHE A 522 -79.02 -38.09 5.24
C PHE A 522 -79.67 -38.78 4.04
N ILE A 523 -78.91 -39.20 3.02
CA ILE A 523 -79.43 -39.88 1.82
C ILE A 523 -79.68 -41.37 2.07
N ASN A 524 -78.76 -42.08 2.74
CA ASN A 524 -78.82 -43.54 2.86
C ASN A 524 -79.64 -44.07 4.04
N ASN A 525 -80.12 -43.20 4.94
CA ASN A 525 -80.90 -43.60 6.12
C ASN A 525 -82.31 -42.99 6.11
N THR A 526 -83.17 -43.48 5.21
CA THR A 526 -84.55 -42.97 5.03
C THR A 526 -85.55 -43.45 6.09
N THR A 527 -85.15 -44.35 6.99
CA THR A 527 -86.02 -45.00 8.00
C THR A 527 -85.74 -44.58 9.45
N LEU A 528 -84.76 -43.70 9.69
CA LEU A 528 -84.35 -43.25 11.03
C LEU A 528 -85.11 -41.97 11.46
N ASN A 529 -85.40 -41.86 12.77
CA ASN A 529 -85.99 -40.65 13.34
C ASN A 529 -85.01 -39.46 13.27
N LEU A 530 -85.53 -38.24 13.13
CA LEU A 530 -84.74 -37.00 13.02
C LEU A 530 -83.68 -36.85 14.14
N TYR A 531 -84.01 -37.27 15.35
CA TYR A 531 -83.09 -37.27 16.49
C TYR A 531 -81.88 -38.20 16.28
N GLN A 532 -82.07 -39.38 15.67
CA GLN A 532 -80.98 -40.32 15.36
C GLN A 532 -80.10 -39.82 14.21
N LEU A 533 -80.68 -39.17 13.21
CA LEU A 533 -79.93 -38.49 12.14
C LEU A 533 -79.04 -37.36 12.69
N ILE A 534 -79.58 -36.55 13.61
CA ILE A 534 -78.83 -35.50 14.30
C ILE A 534 -77.73 -36.13 15.17
N ALA A 535 -78.01 -37.19 15.92
CA ALA A 535 -77.02 -37.89 16.75
C ALA A 535 -75.87 -38.50 15.92
N ASN A 536 -76.17 -39.10 14.76
CA ASN A 536 -75.16 -39.63 13.85
C ASN A 536 -74.32 -38.51 13.21
N THR A 537 -74.93 -37.36 12.91
CA THR A 537 -74.23 -36.17 12.41
C THR A 537 -73.30 -35.57 13.48
N ILE A 538 -73.77 -35.50 14.73
CA ILE A 538 -72.94 -35.08 15.87
C ILE A 538 -71.79 -36.07 16.09
N GLY A 539 -72.06 -37.38 16.01
CA GLY A 539 -71.05 -38.43 16.11
C GLY A 539 -69.97 -38.30 15.02
N LEU A 540 -70.39 -38.05 13.77
CA LEU A 540 -69.47 -37.77 12.67
C LEU A 540 -68.64 -36.49 12.93
N GLY A 541 -69.26 -35.43 13.45
CA GLY A 541 -68.58 -34.19 13.82
C GLY A 541 -67.54 -34.38 14.92
N VAL A 542 -67.84 -35.18 15.94
CA VAL A 542 -66.89 -35.54 17.01
C VAL A 542 -65.72 -36.34 16.44
N LEU A 543 -65.98 -37.28 15.53
CA LEU A 543 -64.94 -38.10 14.90
C LEU A 543 -64.02 -37.27 14.00
N LEU A 544 -64.58 -36.29 13.28
CA LEU A 544 -63.83 -35.35 12.47
C LEU A 544 -63.00 -34.37 13.31
N LEU A 545 -63.52 -33.94 14.46
CA LEU A 545 -62.81 -33.10 15.42
C LEU A 545 -61.63 -33.86 16.05
N LEU A 546 -61.80 -35.15 16.33
CA LEU A 546 -60.72 -36.04 16.77
C LEU A 546 -59.65 -36.23 15.68
N PHE A 547 -60.06 -36.40 14.42
CA PHE A 547 -59.15 -36.47 13.28
C PHE A 547 -58.36 -35.16 13.11
N ALA A 548 -59.02 -34.01 13.14
CA ALA A 548 -58.38 -32.69 13.04
C ALA A 548 -57.39 -32.45 14.21
N SER A 549 -57.77 -32.88 15.41
CA SER A 549 -56.92 -32.78 16.61
C SER A 549 -55.69 -33.69 16.50
N SER A 550 -55.85 -34.90 15.95
CA SER A 550 -54.75 -35.85 15.70
C SER A 550 -53.80 -35.34 14.60
N TYR A 551 -54.35 -34.71 13.56
CA TYR A 551 -53.57 -34.03 12.52
C TYR A 551 -52.73 -32.90 13.12
N LEU A 552 -53.30 -32.04 13.97
CA LEU A 552 -52.56 -30.96 14.64
C LEU A 552 -51.43 -31.49 15.55
N PHE A 553 -51.57 -32.70 16.09
CA PHE A 553 -50.54 -33.37 16.89
C PHE A 553 -49.44 -34.04 16.05
N ILE A 554 -49.77 -34.55 14.85
CA ILE A 554 -48.81 -35.30 14.01
C ILE A 554 -48.14 -34.42 12.95
N SER A 555 -48.83 -33.38 12.46
CA SER A 555 -48.37 -32.45 11.42
C SER A 555 -46.97 -31.85 11.69
N PRO A 556 -46.63 -31.42 12.93
CA PRO A 556 -45.28 -30.89 13.22
C PRO A 556 -44.14 -31.90 13.00
N LEU A 557 -44.42 -33.19 13.18
CA LEU A 557 -43.44 -34.28 13.07
C LEU A 557 -43.31 -34.80 11.63
N LEU A 558 -44.43 -35.11 10.97
CA LEU A 558 -44.42 -35.75 9.65
C LEU A 558 -44.32 -34.74 8.49
N ILE A 559 -44.97 -33.58 8.61
CA ILE A 559 -45.07 -32.60 7.51
C ILE A 559 -44.06 -31.48 7.71
N GLN A 560 -43.96 -30.94 8.93
CA GLN A 560 -43.05 -29.83 9.22
C GLN A 560 -41.62 -30.30 9.57
N ARG A 561 -41.37 -31.61 9.59
CA ARG A 561 -40.08 -32.28 9.90
C ARG A 561 -39.33 -31.63 11.07
N MET A 562 -40.04 -31.27 12.15
CA MET A 562 -39.41 -30.71 13.35
C MET A 562 -38.58 -31.78 14.06
N ASN A 563 -37.42 -31.36 14.59
CA ASN A 563 -36.54 -32.26 15.33
C ASN A 563 -37.21 -32.72 16.64
N LEU A 564 -37.24 -34.05 16.89
CA LEU A 564 -38.04 -34.71 17.93
C LEU A 564 -37.81 -34.14 19.33
N GLN A 565 -36.56 -33.80 19.67
CA GLN A 565 -36.20 -33.18 20.97
C GLN A 565 -36.85 -31.81 21.20
N LYS A 566 -36.92 -30.96 20.17
CA LYS A 566 -37.56 -29.63 20.27
C LYS A 566 -39.09 -29.76 20.33
N TYR A 567 -39.64 -30.82 19.74
CA TYR A 567 -41.07 -31.06 19.71
C TYR A 567 -41.65 -31.50 21.08
N ILE A 568 -40.92 -32.33 21.83
CA ILE A 568 -41.36 -32.81 23.15
C ILE A 568 -41.55 -31.66 24.16
N PHE A 569 -40.78 -30.57 24.03
CA PHE A 569 -40.87 -29.40 24.90
C PHE A 569 -41.95 -28.37 24.48
N THR A 570 -42.67 -28.59 23.38
CA THR A 570 -43.67 -27.63 22.91
C THR A 570 -45.03 -27.85 23.60
N ARG A 571 -45.75 -26.77 23.92
CA ARG A 571 -47.12 -26.85 24.50
C ARG A 571 -48.08 -27.71 23.66
N ARG A 572 -47.88 -27.77 22.34
CA ARG A 572 -48.66 -28.61 21.40
C ARG A 572 -48.53 -30.10 21.67
N PHE A 573 -47.35 -30.57 22.12
CA PHE A 573 -47.15 -31.97 22.48
C PHE A 573 -47.94 -32.37 23.72
N LEU A 574 -47.95 -31.49 24.75
CA LEU A 574 -48.73 -31.69 25.97
C LEU A 574 -50.24 -31.75 25.70
N PHE A 575 -50.76 -30.83 24.88
CA PHE A 575 -52.17 -30.85 24.46
C PHE A 575 -52.52 -32.11 23.66
N GLY A 576 -51.62 -32.58 22.80
CA GLY A 576 -51.82 -33.82 22.06
C GLY A 576 -51.85 -35.07 22.95
N LEU A 577 -51.03 -35.11 24.00
CA LEU A 577 -51.03 -36.20 24.98
C LEU A 577 -52.35 -36.26 25.76
N ILE A 578 -52.89 -35.10 26.13
CA ILE A 578 -54.23 -34.98 26.74
C ILE A 578 -55.33 -35.46 25.79
N LEU A 579 -55.24 -35.12 24.50
CA LEU A 579 -56.17 -35.57 23.46
C LEU A 579 -56.12 -37.09 23.24
N VAL A 580 -54.93 -37.70 23.24
CA VAL A 580 -54.77 -39.16 23.17
C VAL A 580 -55.40 -39.83 24.40
N ALA A 581 -55.19 -39.27 25.59
CA ALA A 581 -55.82 -39.77 26.81
C ALA A 581 -57.36 -39.66 26.76
N LEU A 582 -57.90 -38.55 26.26
CA LEU A 582 -59.33 -38.37 26.03
C LEU A 582 -59.89 -39.38 25.02
N TYR A 583 -59.15 -39.65 23.94
CA TYR A 583 -59.54 -40.65 22.94
C TYR A 583 -59.59 -42.07 23.53
N PHE A 584 -58.59 -42.45 24.33
CA PHE A 584 -58.57 -43.73 25.06
C PHE A 584 -59.73 -43.82 26.06
N MET A 585 -60.05 -42.74 26.78
CA MET A 585 -61.18 -42.71 27.70
C MET A 585 -62.52 -42.84 26.96
N LEU A 586 -62.68 -42.17 25.81
CA LEU A 586 -63.89 -42.25 24.99
C LEU A 586 -64.09 -43.64 24.39
N THR A 587 -63.03 -44.24 23.82
CA THR A 587 -63.08 -45.60 23.27
C THR A 587 -63.32 -46.65 24.36
N PHE A 588 -62.70 -46.50 25.53
CA PHE A 588 -62.97 -47.36 26.68
C PHE A 588 -64.41 -47.23 27.18
N PHE A 589 -64.95 -46.01 27.22
CA PHE A 589 -66.35 -45.77 27.58
C PHE A 589 -67.33 -46.39 26.57
N LEU A 590 -67.08 -46.21 25.27
CA LEU A 590 -67.88 -46.81 24.20
C LEU A 590 -67.80 -48.34 24.20
N TYR A 591 -66.60 -48.91 24.43
CA TYR A 591 -66.40 -50.35 24.57
C TYR A 591 -67.18 -50.91 25.76
N LYS A 592 -67.07 -50.30 26.94
CA LYS A 592 -67.82 -50.72 28.13
C LYS A 592 -69.34 -50.63 27.94
N ASN A 593 -69.82 -49.58 27.28
CA ASN A 593 -71.24 -49.45 26.94
C ASN A 593 -71.68 -50.54 25.94
N SER A 594 -70.90 -50.80 24.89
CA SER A 594 -71.20 -51.88 23.94
C SER A 594 -71.22 -53.26 24.60
N GLN A 595 -70.32 -53.51 25.55
CA GLN A 595 -70.27 -54.75 26.32
C GLN A 595 -71.50 -54.89 27.21
N SER A 596 -71.96 -53.81 27.87
CA SER A 596 -73.19 -53.81 28.67
C SER A 596 -74.45 -54.08 27.82
N VAL A 597 -74.49 -53.58 26.59
CA VAL A 597 -75.58 -53.85 25.64
C VAL A 597 -75.52 -55.29 25.11
N MET A 598 -74.33 -55.82 24.83
CA MET A 598 -74.14 -57.22 24.42
C MET A 598 -74.47 -58.22 25.54
N ILE A 599 -74.12 -57.91 26.79
CA ILE A 599 -74.47 -58.74 27.95
C ILE A 599 -76.00 -58.76 28.15
N ASN A 600 -76.67 -57.61 28.01
CA ASN A 600 -78.13 -57.54 28.05
C ASN A 600 -78.80 -58.30 26.89
N ALA A 601 -78.21 -58.29 25.69
CA ALA A 601 -78.72 -59.06 24.55
C ALA A 601 -78.56 -60.58 24.73
N ASN A 602 -77.44 -61.04 25.28
CA ASN A 602 -77.22 -62.46 25.57
C ASN A 602 -78.12 -62.97 26.71
N THR A 603 -78.42 -62.13 27.71
CA THR A 603 -79.35 -62.48 28.80
C THR A 603 -80.79 -62.66 28.30
N ILE A 604 -81.18 -61.95 27.24
CA ILE A 604 -82.49 -62.14 26.57
C ILE A 604 -82.50 -63.44 25.75
N GLN A 605 -81.37 -63.84 25.18
CA GLN A 605 -81.28 -65.04 24.34
C GLN A 605 -81.28 -66.35 25.15
N ASP A 606 -80.72 -66.34 26.38
CA ASP A 606 -80.81 -67.48 27.30
C ASP A 606 -82.21 -67.64 27.93
N VAL A 607 -82.95 -66.54 28.15
CA VAL A 607 -84.35 -66.60 28.63
C VAL A 607 -85.32 -67.14 27.55
N VAL A 608 -85.00 -66.99 26.27
CA VAL A 608 -85.82 -67.50 25.15
C VAL A 608 -85.55 -68.99 24.87
N LYS A 609 -84.38 -69.52 25.25
CA LYS A 609 -83.99 -70.92 24.97
C LYS A 609 -84.65 -71.96 25.89
N ASP A 610 -85.09 -71.57 27.09
CA ASP A 610 -85.76 -72.47 28.04
C ASP A 610 -87.29 -72.62 27.82
N THR A 611 -87.88 -71.89 26.84
CA THR A 611 -89.34 -71.90 26.64
C THR A 611 -89.83 -72.56 25.34
N LEU A 612 -88.94 -73.08 24.48
CA LEU A 612 -89.30 -73.67 23.18
C LEU A 612 -88.52 -74.97 22.90
N ASN A 613 -88.64 -75.93 23.82
CA ASN A 613 -88.42 -77.35 23.53
C ASN A 613 -89.80 -78.03 23.50
N ASN A 614 -90.45 -78.04 22.33
CA ASN A 614 -91.31 -79.14 21.93
C ASN A 614 -91.62 -79.06 20.43
N ASP A 615 -91.55 -80.25 19.83
CA ASP A 615 -92.10 -80.68 18.55
C ASP A 615 -91.21 -80.63 17.29
N ASN A 616 -90.93 -81.86 16.87
CA ASN A 616 -90.21 -82.37 15.71
C ASN A 616 -90.77 -81.89 14.36
N GLU A 617 -89.88 -81.65 13.40
CA GLU A 617 -89.92 -82.21 12.03
C GLU A 617 -88.65 -81.83 11.23
N GLU A 618 -87.92 -82.84 10.74
CA GLU A 618 -86.94 -82.76 9.64
C GLU A 618 -87.68 -82.77 8.28
N PRO A 619 -87.03 -82.58 7.10
CA PRO A 619 -85.81 -81.83 6.77
C PRO A 619 -85.98 -80.95 5.50
N LYS A 620 -84.99 -80.10 5.15
CA LYS A 620 -84.39 -80.06 3.80
C LYS A 620 -83.20 -79.10 3.66
N VAL A 621 -82.18 -79.69 3.06
CA VAL A 621 -80.93 -79.17 2.53
C VAL A 621 -81.17 -78.14 1.42
N GLU A 622 -80.44 -77.02 1.42
CA GLU A 622 -79.82 -76.53 0.18
C GLU A 622 -78.54 -75.73 0.47
N ILE A 623 -77.47 -76.22 -0.15
CA ILE A 623 -76.09 -75.75 -0.12
C ILE A 623 -75.93 -74.79 -1.29
N GLN A 624 -75.43 -73.58 -1.04
CA GLN A 624 -74.67 -72.83 -2.04
C GLN A 624 -73.40 -72.25 -1.42
N GLN A 625 -72.32 -73.01 -1.58
CA GLN A 625 -70.98 -72.44 -1.78
C GLN A 625 -70.97 -71.74 -3.14
N PHE A 626 -70.22 -70.63 -3.30
CA PHE A 626 -69.16 -70.53 -4.30
C PHE A 626 -68.38 -69.20 -4.20
N LYS A 627 -67.08 -69.37 -3.93
CA LYS A 627 -65.87 -68.73 -4.49
C LYS A 627 -65.60 -67.21 -4.44
N ALA A 628 -64.43 -66.96 -3.84
CA ALA A 628 -63.41 -65.98 -4.15
C ALA A 628 -63.15 -65.69 -5.64
N LEU A 629 -62.68 -64.47 -5.94
CA LEU A 629 -61.42 -64.24 -6.67
C LEU A 629 -61.03 -62.76 -6.75
N LYS A 630 -59.74 -62.52 -6.45
CA LYS A 630 -58.85 -61.37 -6.69
C LYS A 630 -58.96 -60.14 -5.80
#